data_AF-A0A4S1ZKQ2-F1
#
_entry.id   AF-A0A4S1ZKQ2-F1
#
_cell.length_a   1.000
_cell.length_b   1.000
_cell.length_c   1.000
_cell.angle_alpha   90.00
_cell.angle_beta   90.00
_cell.angle_gamma   90.00
#
_symmetry.space_group_name_H-M   'P 1'
#
loop_
_entity.id
_entity.type
_entity.pdbx_description
1 polymer ?
#
loop_
_entity_poly.entity_id
_entity_poly.type
_entity_poly.pdbx_seq_one_letter_code
_entity_poly.pdbx_strand_id
1 'polypeptide(L)'
;MTGTVSTWLICAQPKRCSHAKSFNHLGLVSWKMEKNFRFHVGDIIYVYMSQGYIRFKAEVEAEDTEREDLDYWKETEKENVKNDRCYRLRLIAEYNNDGRLNGEILKRFGFKGGGAIQHPKRLDYDIELKKHIESTFERNSIPKNLGKLSPQ
;
A
#
# COMPACT_ATOMS: atom_id res chain seq x y z
N MET A 1 -14.38 -3.70 20.86
CA MET A 1 -14.46 -4.59 19.68
C MET A 1 -13.12 -4.56 19.01
N THR A 2 -12.29 -5.61 19.18
CA THR A 2 -11.07 -5.76 18.40
C THR A 2 -11.50 -6.09 16.97
N GLY A 3 -11.56 -5.07 16.11
CA GLY A 3 -11.84 -5.28 14.70
C GLY A 3 -10.82 -6.25 14.12
N THR A 4 -11.29 -7.25 13.37
CA THR A 4 -10.40 -8.18 12.68
C THR A 4 -9.52 -7.41 11.72
N VAL A 5 -8.19 -7.58 11.84
CA VAL A 5 -7.22 -7.00 10.92
C VAL A 5 -7.59 -7.45 9.50
N SER A 6 -7.92 -6.49 8.64
CA SER A 6 -8.31 -6.74 7.26
C SER A 6 -7.10 -6.60 6.34
N THR A 7 -7.15 -7.28 5.21
CA THR A 7 -6.09 -7.20 4.20
C THR A 7 -6.62 -6.57 2.93
N TRP A 8 -5.87 -5.62 2.39
CA TRP A 8 -6.26 -4.82 1.24
C TRP A 8 -5.19 -4.82 0.15
N LEU A 9 -5.63 -4.61 -1.08
CA LEU A 9 -4.80 -4.38 -2.25
C LEU A 9 -5.14 -3.02 -2.86
N ILE A 10 -4.14 -2.16 -3.00
CA ILE A 10 -4.26 -0.85 -3.64
C ILE A 10 -3.38 -0.78 -4.88
N CYS A 11 -3.74 0.11 -5.81
CA CYS A 11 -2.94 0.39 -7.01
C CYS A 11 -2.26 1.74 -6.89
N ALA A 12 -0.94 1.77 -7.05
CA ALA A 12 -0.18 3.02 -7.08
C ALA A 12 -0.63 3.91 -8.24
N GLN A 13 -0.66 5.23 -7.98
CA GLN A 13 -1.04 6.26 -8.96
C GLN A 13 0.20 7.04 -9.40
N PRO A 14 1.09 6.48 -10.24
CA PRO A 14 2.38 7.12 -10.60
C PRO A 14 2.21 8.43 -11.37
N LYS A 15 1.03 8.62 -11.99
CA LYS A 15 0.69 9.88 -12.67
C LYS A 15 0.47 11.04 -11.69
N ARG A 16 0.35 10.79 -10.39
CA ARG A 16 0.06 11.79 -9.35
C ARG A 16 1.14 11.83 -8.28
N CYS A 17 1.52 10.67 -7.74
CA CYS A 17 2.50 10.55 -6.66
C CYS A 17 3.51 9.42 -6.92
N SER A 18 4.78 9.68 -6.58
CA SER A 18 5.85 8.69 -6.57
C SER A 18 5.84 7.89 -5.25
N HIS A 19 4.84 7.02 -5.09
CA HIS A 19 4.67 6.16 -3.91
C HIS A 19 5.93 5.35 -3.55
N ALA A 20 6.68 4.88 -4.55
CA ALA A 20 7.93 4.17 -4.31
C ALA A 20 9.00 5.05 -3.65
N LYS A 21 9.14 6.31 -4.08
CA LYS A 21 10.08 7.25 -3.45
C LYS A 21 9.61 7.62 -2.05
N SER A 22 8.32 7.86 -1.85
CA SER A 22 7.75 8.12 -0.53
C SER A 22 8.05 6.98 0.45
N PHE A 23 7.74 5.73 0.07
CA PHE A 23 8.07 4.57 0.91
C PHE A 23 9.57 4.42 1.15
N ASN A 24 10.41 4.58 0.11
CA ASN A 24 11.84 4.35 0.25
C ASN A 24 12.55 5.44 1.08
N HIS A 25 12.08 6.68 1.03
CA HIS A 25 12.72 7.81 1.71
C HIS A 25 12.09 8.12 3.07
N LEU A 26 10.76 8.11 3.17
CA LEU A 26 10.04 8.42 4.42
C LEU A 26 9.64 7.17 5.21
N GLY A 27 9.65 5.99 4.59
CA GLY A 27 9.09 4.78 5.21
C GLY A 27 7.56 4.77 5.24
N LEU A 28 6.88 5.66 4.51
CA LEU A 28 5.41 5.77 4.54
C LEU A 28 4.81 6.31 3.25
N VAL A 29 3.48 6.21 3.14
CA VAL A 29 2.63 6.91 2.18
C VAL A 29 1.40 7.48 2.91
N SER A 30 0.95 8.68 2.55
CA SER A 30 -0.33 9.24 3.01
C SER A 30 -1.41 8.90 2.00
N TRP A 31 -2.28 7.95 2.33
CA TRP A 31 -3.36 7.51 1.44
C TRP A 31 -4.66 8.24 1.74
N LYS A 32 -5.25 8.90 0.73
CA LYS A 32 -6.47 9.71 0.93
C LYS A 32 -7.61 8.87 1.51
N MET A 33 -8.35 9.43 2.48
CA MET A 33 -9.61 8.85 2.95
C MET A 33 -10.74 9.14 1.95
N GLU A 34 -11.50 8.12 1.58
CA GLU A 34 -12.67 8.24 0.71
C GLU A 34 -13.89 7.55 1.35
N LYS A 35 -15.10 7.84 0.84
CA LYS A 35 -16.36 7.32 1.42
C LYS A 35 -16.64 5.85 1.09
N ASN A 36 -16.02 5.33 0.05
CA ASN A 36 -16.26 4.01 -0.56
C ASN A 36 -15.40 2.89 0.05
N PHE A 37 -14.38 3.22 0.83
CA PHE A 37 -13.61 2.24 1.59
C PHE A 37 -13.21 2.82 2.94
N ARG A 38 -13.02 1.96 3.93
CA ARG A 38 -12.50 2.34 5.23
C ARG A 38 -11.42 1.37 5.65
N PHE A 39 -10.23 1.91 5.86
CA PHE A 39 -9.15 1.17 6.51
C PHE A 39 -9.24 1.39 8.02
N HIS A 40 -8.72 0.43 8.77
CA HIS A 40 -8.57 0.54 10.21
C HIS A 40 -7.12 0.43 10.62
N VAL A 41 -6.73 1.10 11.70
CA VAL A 41 -5.40 0.91 12.31
C VAL A 41 -5.11 -0.58 12.49
N GLY A 42 -3.94 -1.02 12.01
CA GLY A 42 -3.51 -2.42 12.00
C GLY A 42 -3.84 -3.18 10.72
N ASP A 43 -4.69 -2.66 9.83
CA ASP A 43 -4.95 -3.28 8.52
C ASP A 43 -3.67 -3.39 7.68
N ILE A 44 -3.56 -4.49 6.93
CA ILE A 44 -2.42 -4.75 6.04
C ILE A 44 -2.76 -4.32 4.62
N ILE A 45 -1.88 -3.52 4.03
CA ILE A 45 -2.03 -2.97 2.69
C ILE A 45 -0.92 -3.50 1.78
N TYR A 46 -1.31 -4.17 0.70
CA TYR A 46 -0.42 -4.52 -0.40
C TYR A 46 -0.54 -3.50 -1.53
N VAL A 47 0.60 -3.09 -2.09
CA VAL A 47 0.64 -2.04 -3.12
C VAL A 47 1.08 -2.63 -4.46
N TYR A 48 0.12 -2.72 -5.39
CA TYR A 48 0.37 -3.05 -6.79
C TYR A 48 0.91 -1.83 -7.52
N MET A 49 2.12 -1.95 -8.03
CA MET A 49 2.84 -0.84 -8.65
C MET A 49 2.61 -0.80 -10.16
N SER A 50 2.88 0.36 -10.76
CA SER A 50 2.74 0.55 -12.21
C SER A 50 3.71 -0.28 -13.04
N GLN A 51 4.78 -0.82 -12.43
CA GLN A 51 5.66 -1.81 -13.05
C GLN A 51 5.00 -3.19 -13.22
N GLY A 52 3.76 -3.37 -12.75
CA GLY A 52 2.98 -4.58 -13.02
C GLY A 52 3.14 -5.69 -11.98
N TYR A 53 3.55 -5.35 -10.76
CA TYR A 53 3.68 -6.32 -9.66
C TYR A 53 3.39 -5.68 -8.30
N ILE A 54 3.06 -6.49 -7.30
CA ILE A 54 2.96 -6.04 -5.90
C ILE A 54 4.37 -5.91 -5.33
N ARG A 55 4.73 -4.70 -4.89
CA ARG A 55 6.08 -4.41 -4.38
C ARG A 55 6.14 -4.19 -2.88
N PHE A 56 5.18 -3.45 -2.33
CA PHE A 56 5.24 -3.02 -0.94
C PHE A 56 4.13 -3.67 -0.12
N LYS A 57 4.47 -4.02 1.12
CA LYS A 57 3.55 -4.32 2.21
C LYS A 57 3.64 -3.18 3.22
N ALA A 58 2.50 -2.63 3.58
CA ALA A 58 2.35 -1.57 4.56
C ALA A 58 1.29 -1.94 5.60
N GLU A 59 1.31 -1.24 6.72
CA GLU A 59 0.30 -1.31 7.77
C GLU A 59 -0.32 0.08 7.93
N VAL A 60 -1.62 0.13 8.19
CA VAL A 60 -2.29 1.38 8.58
C VAL A 60 -1.87 1.72 10.00
N GLU A 61 -0.98 2.71 10.13
CA GLU A 61 -0.44 3.13 11.42
C GLU A 61 -1.35 4.16 12.11
N ALA A 62 -1.99 5.03 11.32
CA ALA A 62 -2.92 6.04 11.80
C ALA A 62 -4.03 6.34 10.79
N GLU A 63 -5.18 6.76 11.29
CA GLU A 63 -6.32 7.25 10.53
C GLU A 63 -6.46 8.77 10.72
N ASP A 64 -7.13 9.43 9.77
CA ASP A 64 -7.46 10.86 9.85
C ASP A 64 -6.25 11.73 10.22
N THR A 65 -5.20 11.67 9.39
CA THR A 65 -3.94 12.41 9.52
C THR A 65 -3.76 13.43 8.40
N GLU A 66 -2.89 14.42 8.61
CA GLU A 66 -2.43 15.31 7.55
C GLU A 66 -1.56 14.57 6.53
N ARG A 67 -1.41 15.13 5.33
CA ARG A 67 -0.56 14.55 4.29
C ARG A 67 0.91 14.85 4.55
N GLU A 68 1.72 13.81 4.63
CA GLU A 68 3.16 13.88 4.95
C GLU A 68 4.05 13.59 3.73
N ASP A 69 3.47 13.04 2.66
CA ASP A 69 4.19 12.64 1.45
C ASP A 69 4.13 13.67 0.31
N LEU A 70 3.72 14.91 0.60
CA LEU A 70 3.44 15.93 -0.41
C LEU A 70 4.61 16.20 -1.36
N ASP A 71 5.85 16.09 -0.87
CA ASP A 71 7.07 16.26 -1.69
C ASP A 71 7.21 15.22 -2.81
N TYR A 72 6.52 14.09 -2.70
CA TYR A 72 6.51 13.02 -3.71
C TYR A 72 5.35 13.14 -4.70
N TRP A 73 4.47 14.14 -4.52
CA TRP A 73 3.41 14.46 -5.47
C TRP A 73 3.92 15.37 -6.60
N LYS A 74 3.28 15.25 -7.75
CA LYS A 74 3.50 16.19 -8.85
C LYS A 74 3.09 17.60 -8.44
N GLU A 75 3.88 18.58 -8.83
CA GLU A 75 3.65 19.99 -8.48
C GLU A 75 2.23 20.46 -8.83
N THR A 76 1.72 20.05 -10.00
CA THR A 76 0.37 20.38 -10.47
C THR A 76 -0.77 19.81 -9.61
N GLU A 77 -0.48 18.81 -8.76
CA GLU A 77 -1.46 18.16 -7.89
C GLU A 77 -1.38 18.68 -6.45
N LYS A 78 -0.23 19.21 -6.01
CA LYS A 78 0.07 19.47 -4.58
C LYS A 78 -0.98 20.36 -3.92
N GLU A 79 -1.34 21.47 -4.56
CA GLU A 79 -2.32 22.42 -4.01
C GLU A 79 -3.69 21.76 -3.77
N ASN A 80 -4.09 20.84 -4.65
CA ASN A 80 -5.39 20.18 -4.58
C ASN A 80 -5.46 19.09 -3.50
N VAL A 81 -4.31 18.56 -3.06
CA VAL A 81 -4.25 17.38 -2.16
C VAL A 81 -3.61 17.67 -0.81
N LYS A 82 -3.03 18.85 -0.60
CA LYS A 82 -2.31 19.19 0.64
C LYS A 82 -3.18 19.14 1.91
N ASN A 83 -4.48 19.41 1.76
CA ASN A 83 -5.45 19.42 2.86
C ASN A 83 -6.27 18.13 2.96
N ASP A 84 -5.99 17.11 2.13
CA ASP A 84 -6.70 15.84 2.21
C ASP A 84 -6.38 15.12 3.53
N ARG A 85 -7.43 14.67 4.22
CA ARG A 85 -7.27 13.75 5.36
C ARG A 85 -6.90 12.36 4.85
N CYS A 86 -5.89 11.77 5.47
CA CYS A 86 -5.24 10.56 5.00
C CYS A 86 -5.15 9.48 6.08
N TYR A 87 -5.06 8.24 5.62
CA TYR A 87 -4.44 7.15 6.36
C TYR A 87 -2.92 7.24 6.24
N ARG A 88 -2.21 7.05 7.34
CA ARG A 88 -0.76 6.90 7.35
C ARG A 88 -0.41 5.43 7.15
N LEU A 89 0.11 5.09 5.97
CA LEU A 89 0.52 3.73 5.63
C LEU A 89 2.02 3.57 5.89
N ARG A 90 2.39 2.90 6.99
CA ARG A 90 3.79 2.63 7.34
C ARG A 90 4.31 1.43 6.57
N LEU A 91 5.48 1.57 5.94
CA LEU A 91 6.14 0.49 5.25
C LEU A 91 6.54 -0.62 6.23
N ILE A 92 6.18 -1.87 5.90
CA ILE A 92 6.54 -3.07 6.66
C ILE A 92 7.61 -3.87 5.93
N ALA A 93 7.45 -4.03 4.63
CA ALA A 93 8.34 -4.87 3.83
C ALA A 93 8.31 -4.47 2.36
N GLU A 94 9.45 -4.69 1.72
CA GLU A 94 9.62 -4.56 0.27
C GLU A 94 9.94 -5.94 -0.32
N TYR A 95 9.19 -6.32 -1.35
CA TYR A 95 9.36 -7.59 -2.04
C TYR A 95 10.55 -7.52 -3.01
N ASN A 96 11.38 -8.57 -3.00
CA ASN A 96 12.62 -8.66 -3.77
C ASN A 96 12.44 -8.89 -5.28
N ASN A 97 11.18 -8.97 -5.76
CA ASN A 97 10.82 -9.13 -7.16
C ASN A 97 11.38 -10.41 -7.83
N ASP A 98 11.15 -11.58 -7.23
CA ASP A 98 11.42 -12.89 -7.86
C ASP A 98 10.41 -13.29 -8.96
N GLY A 99 9.49 -12.39 -9.33
CA GLY A 99 8.48 -12.57 -10.37
C GLY A 99 7.15 -13.18 -9.93
N ARG A 100 7.04 -13.77 -8.73
CA ARG A 100 5.82 -14.44 -8.24
C ARG A 100 4.64 -13.50 -7.93
N LEU A 101 4.89 -12.20 -7.76
CA LEU A 101 3.86 -11.19 -7.54
C LEU A 101 3.57 -10.31 -8.76
N ASN A 102 4.00 -10.72 -9.94
CA ASN A 102 3.64 -10.03 -11.18
C ASN A 102 2.16 -10.26 -11.54
N GLY A 103 1.59 -9.33 -12.31
CA GLY A 103 0.17 -9.36 -12.65
C GLY A 103 -0.26 -10.63 -13.39
N GLU A 104 0.61 -11.25 -14.18
CA GLU A 104 0.32 -12.48 -14.92
C GLU A 104 0.17 -13.70 -14.01
N ILE A 105 1.05 -13.84 -13.01
CA ILE A 105 0.94 -14.90 -12.02
C ILE A 105 -0.26 -14.64 -11.12
N LEU A 106 -0.45 -13.40 -10.65
CA LEU A 106 -1.59 -13.03 -9.80
C LEU A 106 -2.95 -13.32 -10.47
N LYS A 107 -3.07 -13.17 -11.79
CA LYS A 107 -4.30 -13.50 -12.54
C LYS A 107 -4.73 -14.96 -12.35
N ARG A 108 -3.79 -15.88 -12.17
CA ARG A 108 -4.07 -17.30 -11.91
C ARG A 108 -4.76 -17.54 -10.57
N PHE A 109 -4.65 -16.58 -9.64
CA PHE A 109 -5.26 -16.60 -8.32
C PHE A 109 -6.49 -15.67 -8.21
N GLY A 110 -6.99 -15.13 -9.32
CA GLY A 110 -8.21 -14.30 -9.33
C GLY A 110 -7.97 -12.79 -9.38
N PHE A 111 -6.73 -12.33 -9.57
CA PHE A 111 -6.46 -10.91 -9.81
C PHE A 111 -6.98 -10.47 -11.18
N LYS A 112 -7.84 -9.46 -11.22
CA LYS A 112 -8.44 -8.94 -12.47
C LYS A 112 -7.56 -7.90 -13.19
N GLY A 113 -6.35 -7.64 -12.69
CA GLY A 113 -5.42 -6.64 -13.23
C GLY A 113 -5.49 -5.28 -12.53
N GLY A 114 -4.41 -4.51 -12.61
CA GLY A 114 -4.27 -3.23 -11.89
C GLY A 114 -5.28 -2.17 -12.32
N GLY A 115 -5.69 -2.15 -13.60
CA GLY A 115 -6.72 -1.25 -14.12
C GLY A 115 -8.13 -1.52 -13.59
N ALA A 116 -8.38 -2.71 -13.03
CA ALA A 116 -9.64 -3.05 -12.38
C ALA A 116 -9.71 -2.57 -10.91
N ILE A 117 -8.57 -2.15 -10.34
CA ILE A 117 -8.50 -1.56 -9.00
C ILE A 117 -8.54 -0.04 -9.16
N GLN A 118 -9.75 0.49 -9.32
CA GLN A 118 -9.98 1.94 -9.24
C GLN A 118 -10.05 2.41 -7.77
N HIS A 119 -10.42 1.50 -6.88
CA HIS A 119 -10.50 1.70 -5.43
C HIS A 119 -9.82 0.55 -4.70
N PRO A 120 -9.35 0.76 -3.46
CA PRO A 120 -8.82 -0.31 -2.64
C PRO A 120 -9.71 -1.55 -2.63
N LYS A 121 -9.11 -2.71 -2.91
CA LYS A 121 -9.79 -3.99 -2.95
C LYS A 121 -9.54 -4.73 -1.64
N ARG A 122 -10.61 -5.08 -0.91
CA ARG A 122 -10.52 -5.96 0.25
C ARG A 122 -10.22 -7.39 -0.22
N LEU A 123 -9.19 -8.02 0.33
CA LEU A 123 -8.74 -9.37 -0.05
C LEU A 123 -9.32 -10.48 0.82
N ASP A 124 -10.02 -10.15 1.91
CA ASP A 124 -10.57 -11.16 2.83
C ASP A 124 -11.57 -12.13 2.17
N TYR A 125 -12.14 -11.74 1.02
CA TYR A 125 -13.03 -12.57 0.22
C TYR A 125 -12.33 -13.27 -0.97
N ASP A 126 -11.10 -12.89 -1.30
CA ASP A 126 -10.28 -13.49 -2.37
C ASP A 126 -9.20 -14.39 -1.76
N ILE A 127 -9.64 -15.46 -1.08
CA ILE A 127 -8.82 -16.30 -0.21
C ILE A 127 -7.52 -16.78 -0.90
N GLU A 128 -7.62 -17.32 -2.11
CA GLU A 128 -6.45 -17.83 -2.85
C GLU A 128 -5.47 -16.73 -3.26
N LEU A 129 -5.98 -15.57 -3.71
CA LEU A 129 -5.15 -14.41 -4.02
C LEU A 129 -4.42 -13.92 -2.78
N LYS A 130 -5.16 -13.75 -1.67
CA LYS A 130 -4.62 -13.31 -0.38
C LYS A 130 -3.50 -14.24 0.09
N LYS A 131 -3.78 -15.54 0.14
CA LYS A 131 -2.83 -16.57 0.57
C LYS A 131 -1.56 -16.61 -0.28
N HIS A 132 -1.70 -16.47 -1.60
CA HIS A 132 -0.54 -16.41 -2.50
C HIS A 132 0.33 -15.18 -2.23
N ILE A 133 -0.28 -14.01 -2.08
CA ILE A 133 0.44 -12.76 -1.79
C ILE A 133 1.16 -12.86 -0.44
N GLU A 134 0.44 -13.23 0.62
CA GLU A 134 0.98 -13.29 1.98
C GLU A 134 2.16 -14.26 2.09
N SER A 135 1.98 -15.50 1.64
CA SER A 135 3.03 -16.52 1.70
C SER A 135 4.25 -16.17 0.84
N THR A 136 4.06 -15.40 -0.23
CA THR A 136 5.19 -14.93 -1.06
C THR A 136 5.98 -13.84 -0.33
N PHE A 137 5.30 -12.90 0.34
CA PHE A 137 5.97 -11.88 1.15
C PHE A 137 6.73 -12.48 2.33
N GLU A 138 6.16 -13.46 3.03
CA GLU A 138 6.83 -14.13 4.15
C GLU A 138 8.17 -14.78 3.75
N ARG A 139 8.24 -15.32 2.54
CA ARG A 139 9.44 -16.00 2.04
C ARG A 139 10.45 -15.09 1.34
N ASN A 140 9.99 -14.01 0.71
CA ASN A 140 10.77 -13.26 -0.29
C ASN A 140 10.72 -11.74 -0.11
N SER A 141 10.55 -11.26 1.11
CA SER A 141 10.58 -9.82 1.39
C SER A 141 11.72 -9.45 2.32
N ILE A 142 12.17 -8.20 2.18
CA ILE A 142 13.13 -7.57 3.08
C ILE A 142 12.30 -6.80 4.12
N PRO A 143 12.28 -7.23 5.39
CA PRO A 143 11.60 -6.50 6.44
C PRO A 143 12.22 -5.10 6.60
N LYS A 144 11.38 -4.10 6.72
CA LYS A 144 11.80 -2.72 6.97
C LYS A 144 11.51 -2.43 8.44
N ASN A 145 12.47 -2.78 9.31
CA ASN A 145 12.52 -2.24 10.65
C ASN A 145 12.95 -0.78 10.54
N LEU A 146 12.00 0.14 10.39
CA LEU A 146 12.27 1.53 10.74
C LEU A 146 12.41 1.55 12.25
N GLY A 147 13.66 1.42 12.72
CA GLY A 147 14.00 1.70 14.09
C GLY A 147 13.38 3.05 14.44
N LYS A 148 12.67 3.09 15.58
CA LYS A 148 12.26 4.35 16.19
C LYS A 148 13.51 5.23 16.23
N LEU A 149 13.59 6.24 15.37
CA LEU A 149 14.48 7.36 15.62
C LEU A 149 13.99 7.95 16.93
N SER A 150 14.68 7.56 18.01
CA SER A 150 14.62 8.26 19.27
C SER A 150 15.05 9.69 18.97
N PRO A 151 14.30 10.71 19.39
CA PRO A 151 14.85 12.06 19.38
C PRO A 151 16.11 12.04 20.25
N GLN A 152 17.24 12.49 19.69
CA GLN A 152 18.38 12.93 20.49
C GLN A 152 18.01 14.20 21.24
#